data_AF-A0A976QBT4-F1
#
_entry.id   AF-A0A976QBT4-F1
#
_cell.length_a   1.000
_cell.length_b   1.000
_cell.length_c   1.000
_cell.angle_alpha   90.00
_cell.angle_beta   90.00
_cell.angle_gamma   90.00
#
_symmetry.space_group_name_H-M   'P 1'
#
loop_
_entity.id
_entity.type
_entity.pdbx_description
1 polymer ?
#
loop_
_entity_poly.entity_id
_entity_poly.type
_entity_poly.pdbx_seq_one_letter_code
_entity_poly.pdbx_strand_id
1 'polypeptide(L)'
;MFTAIQRSWRIHPLPISILRLWLGSTWIYAGWHKATDPGFLTKGASGYIGSQLAGIPKSSPLNFAVSKLVEHADLMGLVAMISEFAIGLATLTGFMLVYAALGGLIMSLTLWLTLSWAVSPYFLGSDSAYLIMWAVLLGSIFKKSGRLRLPNFSDRREVLTLALLGGLSIIGVIAGKNFKREPQKLSSAGSSNAIAKVSDIAIGTSINIVDTFGAPAIIFRTKSGVYAYSAVCTHQGCTVEFDKNSKH
;
A
#
# COMPACT_ATOMS: atom_id res chain seq x y z
N MET A 1 -27.10 16.69 -1.39
CA MET A 1 -25.72 16.18 -1.40
C MET A 1 -24.91 16.76 -2.56
N PHE A 2 -25.38 16.67 -3.80
CA PHE A 2 -24.67 17.14 -4.99
C PHE A 2 -24.22 18.62 -4.95
N THR A 3 -25.11 19.54 -4.54
CA THR A 3 -24.79 20.97 -4.40
C THR A 3 -23.71 21.25 -3.35
N ALA A 4 -23.66 20.47 -2.27
CA ALA A 4 -22.65 20.59 -1.23
C ALA A 4 -21.27 20.10 -1.71
N ILE A 5 -21.24 19.00 -2.46
CA ILE A 5 -20.03 18.49 -3.12
C ILE A 5 -19.50 19.54 -4.09
N GLN A 6 -20.33 20.02 -5.02
CA GLN A 6 -19.93 21.05 -6.00
C GLN A 6 -19.38 22.31 -5.31
N ARG A 7 -20.04 22.77 -4.24
CA ARG A 7 -19.55 23.90 -3.45
C ARG A 7 -18.19 23.60 -2.81
N SER A 8 -17.99 22.39 -2.28
CA SER A 8 -16.72 21.95 -1.70
C SER A 8 -15.58 21.96 -2.73
N TRP A 9 -15.83 21.65 -4.00
CA TRP A 9 -14.81 21.72 -5.04
C TRP A 9 -14.51 23.15 -5.48
N ARG A 10 -15.55 23.99 -5.63
CA ARG A 10 -15.41 25.39 -6.07
C ARG A 10 -14.68 26.29 -5.07
N ILE A 11 -14.62 25.90 -3.79
CA ILE A 11 -13.93 26.70 -2.77
C ILE A 11 -12.40 26.56 -2.83
N HIS A 12 -11.84 25.58 -3.54
CA HIS A 12 -10.39 25.37 -3.61
C HIS A 12 -9.84 25.85 -4.97
N PRO A 13 -8.64 26.45 -4.99
CA PRO A 13 -7.97 26.80 -6.24
C PRO A 13 -7.58 25.53 -7.01
N LEU A 14 -7.38 25.67 -8.33
CA LEU A 14 -7.11 24.55 -9.24
C LEU A 14 -6.01 23.58 -8.74
N PRO A 15 -4.84 24.03 -8.24
CA PRO A 15 -3.80 23.10 -7.77
C PRO A 15 -4.26 22.20 -6.62
N ILE A 16 -5.03 22.74 -5.68
CA ILE A 16 -5.56 21.98 -4.54
C ILE A 16 -6.67 21.03 -5.01
N SER A 17 -7.48 21.44 -5.98
CA SER A 17 -8.47 20.55 -6.59
C SER A 17 -7.82 19.38 -7.31
N ILE A 18 -6.74 19.61 -8.07
CA ILE A 18 -5.96 18.54 -8.72
C ILE A 18 -5.37 17.59 -7.66
N LEU A 19 -4.72 18.14 -6.63
CA LEU A 19 -4.15 17.36 -5.53
C LEU A 19 -5.21 16.50 -4.83
N ARG A 20 -6.37 17.08 -4.55
CA ARG A 20 -7.50 16.40 -3.90
C ARG A 20 -8.06 15.28 -4.77
N LEU A 21 -8.18 15.51 -6.08
CA LEU A 21 -8.61 14.49 -7.04
C LEU A 21 -7.62 13.33 -7.08
N TRP A 22 -6.32 13.65 -7.16
CA TRP A 22 -5.24 12.66 -7.16
C TRP A 22 -5.29 11.80 -5.89
N LEU A 23 -5.22 12.43 -4.71
CA LEU A 23 -5.22 11.73 -3.43
C LEU A 23 -6.47 10.89 -3.23
N GLY A 24 -7.64 11.45 -3.52
CA GLY A 24 -8.91 10.72 -3.37
C GLY A 24 -9.00 9.51 -4.31
N SER A 25 -8.58 9.66 -5.57
CA SER A 25 -8.63 8.58 -6.56
C SER A 25 -7.61 7.49 -6.24
N THR A 26 -6.38 7.86 -5.87
CA THR A 26 -5.33 6.93 -5.48
C THR A 26 -5.72 6.09 -4.28
N TRP A 27 -6.36 6.69 -3.26
CA TRP A 27 -6.81 5.95 -2.08
C TRP A 27 -7.93 4.94 -2.41
N ILE A 28 -8.90 5.33 -3.24
CA ILE A 28 -9.92 4.39 -3.74
C ILE A 28 -9.25 3.26 -4.54
N TYR A 29 -8.31 3.59 -5.42
CA TYR A 29 -7.58 2.62 -6.21
C TYR A 29 -6.75 1.66 -5.34
N ALA A 30 -6.09 2.16 -4.29
CA ALA A 30 -5.32 1.35 -3.36
C ALA A 30 -6.21 0.35 -2.61
N GLY A 31 -7.36 0.81 -2.11
CA GLY A 31 -8.34 -0.05 -1.46
C GLY A 31 -8.90 -1.10 -2.43
N TRP A 32 -9.20 -0.69 -3.66
CA TRP A 32 -9.67 -1.60 -4.71
C TRP A 32 -8.62 -2.65 -5.10
N HIS A 33 -7.36 -2.23 -5.24
CA HIS A 33 -6.26 -3.12 -5.56
C HIS A 33 -6.08 -4.22 -4.50
N LYS A 34 -6.18 -3.87 -3.22
CA LYS A 34 -6.15 -4.85 -2.12
C LYS A 34 -7.39 -5.73 -2.08
N ALA A 35 -8.58 -5.16 -2.31
CA ALA A 35 -9.83 -5.91 -2.27
C ALA A 35 -9.94 -6.94 -3.40
N THR A 36 -9.30 -6.67 -4.55
CA THR A 36 -9.28 -7.55 -5.72
C THR A 36 -8.17 -8.60 -5.68
N ASP A 37 -7.22 -8.52 -4.73
CA ASP A 37 -6.18 -9.53 -4.54
C ASP A 37 -6.68 -10.69 -3.65
N PRO A 38 -6.88 -11.91 -4.21
CA PRO A 38 -7.34 -13.05 -3.43
C PRO A 38 -6.33 -13.52 -2.37
N GLY A 39 -5.05 -13.16 -2.52
CA GLY A 39 -3.98 -13.51 -1.60
C GLY A 39 -3.83 -12.53 -0.42
N PHE A 40 -4.39 -11.33 -0.50
CA PHE A 40 -4.09 -10.24 0.42
C PHE A 40 -4.35 -10.57 1.90
N LEU A 41 -5.46 -11.28 2.20
CA LEU A 41 -5.84 -11.75 3.54
C LEU A 41 -5.68 -13.26 3.73
N THR A 42 -4.96 -13.94 2.83
CA THR A 42 -4.85 -15.41 2.84
C THR A 42 -3.46 -15.83 3.29
N LYS A 43 -3.34 -16.41 4.48
CA LYS A 43 -2.07 -16.94 5.00
C LYS A 43 -1.45 -17.92 4.00
N GLY A 44 -0.16 -17.72 3.70
CA GLY A 44 0.61 -18.55 2.76
C GLY A 44 0.52 -18.11 1.30
N ALA A 45 -0.34 -17.15 0.95
CA ALA A 45 -0.33 -16.54 -0.38
C ALA A 45 0.84 -15.56 -0.54
N SER A 46 1.32 -15.38 -1.77
CA SER A 46 2.44 -14.46 -2.07
C SER A 46 2.11 -12.99 -1.76
N GLY A 47 0.84 -12.58 -1.91
CA GLY A 47 0.35 -11.23 -1.61
C GLY A 47 -0.06 -10.99 -0.15
N TYR A 48 0.09 -11.99 0.73
CA TYR A 48 -0.43 -11.93 2.09
C TYR A 48 0.12 -10.74 2.89
N ILE A 49 -0.76 -9.94 3.50
CA ILE A 49 -0.33 -8.78 4.29
C ILE A 49 0.53 -9.17 5.50
N GLY A 50 0.29 -10.33 6.11
CA GLY A 50 1.10 -10.74 7.26
C GLY A 50 2.55 -11.04 6.90
N SER A 51 2.86 -11.49 5.67
CA SER A 51 4.25 -11.63 5.23
C SER A 51 4.90 -10.26 5.01
N GLN A 52 4.14 -9.28 4.52
CA GLN A 52 4.60 -7.88 4.39
C GLN A 52 4.89 -7.25 5.76
N LEU A 53 4.01 -7.45 6.74
CA LEU A 53 4.19 -6.95 8.11
C LEU A 53 5.38 -7.64 8.82
N ALA A 54 5.53 -8.95 8.65
CA ALA A 54 6.66 -9.70 9.19
C ALA A 54 7.99 -9.32 8.54
N GLY A 55 7.96 -8.86 7.28
CA GLY A 55 9.11 -8.39 6.52
C GLY A 55 9.58 -6.97 6.87
N ILE A 56 8.90 -6.26 7.79
CA ILE A 56 9.29 -4.90 8.18
C ILE A 56 10.68 -4.91 8.83
N PRO A 57 11.64 -4.09 8.32
CA PRO A 57 12.98 -4.01 8.87
C PRO A 57 13.02 -3.67 10.36
N LYS A 58 14.01 -4.21 11.08
CA LYS A 58 14.25 -3.85 12.49
C LYS A 58 14.69 -2.40 12.67
N SER A 59 15.23 -1.77 11.61
CA SER A 59 15.60 -0.36 11.59
C SER A 59 14.39 0.58 11.49
N SER A 60 13.19 0.07 11.18
CA SER A 60 11.98 0.88 11.08
C SER A 60 11.57 1.41 12.47
N PRO A 61 11.34 2.73 12.64
CA PRO A 61 11.01 3.34 13.92
C PRO A 61 9.81 2.72 14.62
N LEU A 62 8.83 2.21 13.85
CA LEU A 62 7.60 1.61 14.38
C LEU A 62 7.64 0.08 14.46
N ASN A 63 8.81 -0.56 14.31
CA ASN A 63 8.93 -2.02 14.36
C ASN A 63 8.38 -2.63 15.67
N PHE A 64 8.59 -1.95 16.81
CA PHE A 64 8.09 -2.40 18.13
C PHE A 64 6.55 -2.48 18.20
N ALA A 65 5.86 -1.60 17.48
CA ALA A 65 4.39 -1.58 17.44
C ALA A 65 3.88 -2.61 16.43
N VAL A 66 4.47 -2.66 15.23
CA VAL A 66 3.99 -3.52 14.16
C VAL A 66 4.26 -5.00 14.41
N SER A 67 5.38 -5.35 15.04
CA SER A 67 5.69 -6.74 15.41
C SER A 67 4.58 -7.41 16.23
N LYS A 68 3.90 -6.65 17.11
CA LYS A 68 2.73 -7.14 17.87
C LYS A 68 1.46 -7.27 17.02
N LEU A 69 1.36 -6.48 15.95
CA LEU A 69 0.22 -6.45 15.05
C LEU A 69 0.26 -7.56 13.99
N VAL A 70 1.41 -8.24 13.82
CA VAL A 70 1.55 -9.38 12.90
C VAL A 70 0.58 -10.52 13.23
N GLU A 71 0.29 -10.76 14.52
CA GLU A 71 -0.70 -11.76 14.95
C GLU A 71 -2.11 -11.44 14.46
N HIS A 72 -2.40 -10.16 14.23
CA HIS A 72 -3.69 -9.63 13.80
C HIS A 72 -3.62 -9.07 12.37
N ALA A 73 -2.71 -9.59 11.54
CA ALA A 73 -2.45 -9.10 10.19
C ALA A 73 -3.71 -9.03 9.30
N ASP A 74 -4.60 -10.01 9.40
CA ASP A 74 -5.86 -10.04 8.64
C ASP A 74 -6.76 -8.85 8.99
N LEU A 75 -6.86 -8.53 10.29
CA LEU A 75 -7.62 -7.39 10.78
C LEU A 75 -6.97 -6.08 10.34
N MET A 76 -5.64 -5.98 10.41
CA MET A 76 -4.91 -4.80 9.95
C MET A 76 -5.10 -4.57 8.44
N GLY A 77 -5.09 -5.64 7.64
CA GLY A 77 -5.39 -5.55 6.21
C GLY A 77 -6.81 -5.12 5.91
N LEU A 78 -7.80 -5.65 6.65
CA LEU A 78 -9.18 -5.22 6.52
C LEU A 78 -9.36 -3.74 6.90
N VAL A 79 -8.78 -3.32 8.02
CA VAL A 79 -8.79 -1.92 8.46
C VAL A 79 -8.14 -1.02 7.41
N ALA A 80 -7.00 -1.42 6.85
CA ALA A 80 -6.33 -0.67 5.79
C ALA A 80 -7.24 -0.52 4.56
N MET A 81 -7.85 -1.61 4.07
CA MET A 81 -8.76 -1.56 2.90
C MET A 81 -9.95 -0.63 3.12
N ILE A 82 -10.65 -0.78 4.25
CA ILE A 82 -11.83 0.04 4.57
C ILE A 82 -11.43 1.51 4.73
N SER A 83 -10.32 1.77 5.44
CA SER A 83 -9.81 3.12 5.66
C SER A 83 -9.40 3.78 4.35
N GLU A 84 -8.79 3.04 3.43
CA GLU A 84 -8.39 3.55 2.11
C GLU A 84 -9.60 4.01 1.29
N PHE A 85 -10.64 3.18 1.19
CA PHE A 85 -11.89 3.60 0.56
C PHE A 85 -12.55 4.79 1.27
N ALA A 86 -12.62 4.75 2.60
CA ALA A 86 -13.27 5.80 3.38
C ALA A 86 -12.58 7.16 3.22
N ILE A 87 -11.25 7.19 3.34
CA ILE A 87 -10.43 8.40 3.13
C ILE A 87 -10.58 8.88 1.68
N GLY A 88 -10.51 7.98 0.70
CA GLY A 88 -10.63 8.34 -0.71
C GLY A 88 -12.00 8.95 -1.06
N LEU A 89 -13.09 8.29 -0.65
CA LEU A 89 -14.46 8.76 -0.86
C LEU A 89 -14.76 10.07 -0.10
N ALA A 90 -14.32 10.18 1.16
CA ALA A 90 -14.47 11.41 1.93
C ALA A 90 -13.68 12.57 1.30
N THR A 91 -12.48 12.28 0.78
CA THR A 91 -11.66 13.26 0.06
C THR A 91 -12.35 13.73 -1.22
N LEU A 92 -12.87 12.82 -2.05
CA LEU A 92 -13.54 13.21 -3.29
C LEU A 92 -14.87 13.93 -3.04
N THR A 93 -15.67 13.49 -2.07
CA THR A 93 -16.94 14.15 -1.75
C THR A 93 -16.75 15.47 -0.99
N GLY A 94 -15.65 15.60 -0.25
CA GLY A 94 -15.35 16.77 0.57
C GLY A 94 -16.12 16.80 1.89
N PHE A 95 -16.83 15.70 2.18
CA PHE A 95 -17.43 15.49 3.47
C PHE A 95 -16.32 15.25 4.49
N MET A 96 -16.28 16.05 5.56
CA MET A 96 -15.29 15.92 6.62
C MET A 96 -13.83 15.90 6.08
N LEU A 97 -13.56 16.74 5.06
CA LEU A 97 -12.28 16.76 4.33
C LEU A 97 -11.05 16.93 5.24
N VAL A 98 -11.18 17.65 6.37
CA VAL A 98 -10.09 17.77 7.35
C VAL A 98 -9.73 16.42 7.96
N TYR A 99 -10.72 15.60 8.33
CA TYR A 99 -10.49 14.27 8.90
C TYR A 99 -10.00 13.29 7.86
N ALA A 100 -10.51 13.37 6.62
CA ALA A 100 -9.97 12.58 5.51
C ALA A 100 -8.49 12.91 5.27
N ALA A 101 -8.13 14.21 5.26
CA ALA A 101 -6.76 14.65 5.09
C ALA A 101 -5.85 14.25 6.27
N LEU A 102 -6.34 14.34 7.51
CA LEU A 102 -5.63 13.84 8.69
C LEU A 102 -5.45 12.32 8.64
N GLY A 103 -6.48 11.57 8.26
CA GLY A 103 -6.41 10.11 8.13
C GLY A 103 -5.40 9.68 7.08
N GLY A 104 -5.44 10.29 5.89
CA GLY A 104 -4.45 10.07 4.85
C GLY A 104 -3.02 10.41 5.30
N LEU A 105 -2.85 11.54 5.99
CA LEU A 105 -1.56 11.95 6.56
C LEU A 105 -1.01 10.93 7.56
N ILE A 106 -1.83 10.52 8.54
CA ILE A 106 -1.42 9.54 9.58
C ILE A 106 -1.12 8.19 8.95
N MET A 107 -1.92 7.75 7.98
CA MET A 107 -1.70 6.50 7.28
C MET A 107 -0.38 6.53 6.49
N SER A 108 -0.15 7.56 5.68
CA SER A 108 1.11 7.72 4.94
C SER A 108 2.32 7.88 5.86
N LEU A 109 2.19 8.57 7.00
CA LEU A 109 3.25 8.66 8.00
C LEU A 109 3.59 7.28 8.56
N THR A 110 2.56 6.51 8.90
CA THR A 110 2.72 5.15 9.44
C THR A 110 3.44 4.27 8.42
N LEU A 111 2.97 4.25 7.17
CA LEU A 111 3.57 3.46 6.09
C LEU A 111 5.03 3.87 5.83
N TRP A 112 5.31 5.17 5.82
CA TRP A 112 6.67 5.69 5.64
C TRP A 112 7.60 5.23 6.77
N LEU A 113 7.16 5.32 8.03
CA LEU A 113 7.94 4.90 9.20
C LEU A 113 8.02 3.37 9.37
N THR A 114 7.27 2.59 8.59
CA THR A 114 7.30 1.12 8.63
C THR A 114 7.94 0.51 7.40
N LEU A 115 7.30 0.65 6.24
CA LEU A 115 7.60 -0.08 5.01
C LEU A 115 8.72 0.58 4.24
N SER A 116 8.65 1.90 4.04
CA SER A 116 9.61 2.61 3.19
C SER A 116 10.69 3.37 3.95
N TRP A 117 10.82 3.20 5.27
CA TRP A 117 11.82 3.90 6.08
C TRP A 117 13.25 3.55 5.67
N ALA A 118 13.48 2.27 5.41
CA ALA A 118 14.79 1.75 5.02
C ALA A 118 15.08 1.90 3.51
N VAL A 119 14.13 2.42 2.73
CA VAL A 119 14.31 2.60 1.28
C VAL A 119 15.19 3.82 1.04
N SER A 120 16.35 3.60 0.40
CA SER A 120 17.33 4.64 0.09
C SER A 120 17.70 4.63 -1.39
N PRO A 121 17.70 5.80 -2.07
CA PRO A 121 17.26 7.10 -1.56
C PRO A 121 15.74 7.19 -1.35
N TYR A 122 15.30 8.06 -0.44
CA TYR A 122 13.91 8.09 0.08
C TYR A 122 12.83 8.27 -1.00
N PHE A 123 13.15 8.90 -2.14
CA PHE A 123 12.20 9.14 -3.24
C PHE A 123 11.87 7.89 -4.06
N LEU A 124 12.55 6.76 -3.82
CA LEU A 124 12.12 5.46 -4.35
C LEU A 124 10.93 4.90 -3.55
N GLY A 125 10.67 5.41 -2.35
CA GLY A 125 9.46 5.13 -1.58
C GLY A 125 8.36 6.16 -1.90
N SER A 126 7.15 5.70 -2.18
CA SER A 126 6.04 6.61 -2.46
C SER A 126 5.43 7.25 -1.20
N ASP A 127 5.59 6.61 -0.03
CA ASP A 127 4.87 6.98 1.20
C ASP A 127 5.24 8.38 1.70
N SER A 128 6.51 8.78 1.62
CA SER A 128 6.94 10.14 1.98
C SER A 128 6.35 11.20 1.05
N ALA A 129 6.21 10.90 -0.25
CA ALA A 129 5.60 11.84 -1.18
C ALA A 129 4.10 12.02 -0.86
N TYR A 130 3.39 10.92 -0.56
CA TYR A 130 2.00 10.99 -0.13
C TYR A 130 1.82 11.69 1.21
N LEU A 131 2.74 11.50 2.16
CA LEU A 131 2.75 12.22 3.43
C LEU A 131 2.75 13.74 3.20
N ILE A 132 3.66 14.24 2.36
CA ILE A 132 3.74 15.67 2.04
C ILE A 132 2.50 16.15 1.29
N MET A 133 2.00 15.37 0.33
CA MET A 133 0.77 15.71 -0.41
C MET A 133 -0.44 15.86 0.53
N TRP A 134 -0.63 14.94 1.47
CA TRP A 134 -1.67 15.05 2.49
C TRP A 134 -1.46 16.25 3.42
N ALA A 135 -0.21 16.53 3.81
CA ALA A 135 0.12 17.70 4.63
C ALA A 135 -0.24 19.01 3.92
N VAL A 136 0.04 19.12 2.62
CA VAL A 136 -0.33 20.28 1.80
C VAL A 136 -1.84 20.43 1.71
N LEU A 137 -2.57 19.34 1.45
CA LEU A 137 -4.04 19.37 1.42
C LEU A 137 -4.59 19.82 2.78
N LEU A 138 -4.12 19.22 3.88
CA LEU A 138 -4.54 19.57 5.23
C LEU A 138 -4.25 21.04 5.58
N GLY A 139 -3.04 21.51 5.30
CA GLY A 139 -2.63 22.89 5.51
C GLY A 139 -3.47 23.88 4.69
N SER A 140 -3.87 23.52 3.46
CA SER A 140 -4.75 24.36 2.64
C SER A 140 -6.14 24.54 3.27
N ILE A 141 -6.64 23.53 3.97
CA ILE A 141 -7.95 23.58 4.65
C ILE A 141 -7.85 24.42 5.92
N PHE A 142 -6.78 24.25 6.71
CA PHE A 142 -6.56 25.06 7.91
C PHE A 142 -6.33 26.54 7.58
N LYS A 143 -5.59 26.85 6.51
CA LYS A 143 -5.41 28.24 6.05
C LYS A 143 -6.74 28.94 5.76
N LYS A 144 -7.74 28.20 5.27
CA LYS A 144 -9.05 28.77 4.90
C LYS A 144 -10.07 28.77 6.04
N SER A 145 -10.09 27.72 6.86
CA SER A 145 -11.11 27.53 7.91
C SER A 145 -10.65 27.94 9.30
N GLY A 146 -9.35 27.92 9.57
CA GLY A 146 -8.73 28.22 10.86
C GLY A 146 -9.12 27.29 12.01
N ARG A 147 -9.98 26.28 11.81
CA ARG A 147 -10.54 25.44 12.88
C ARG A 147 -10.83 24.02 12.41
N LEU A 148 -10.60 23.05 13.29
CA LEU A 148 -11.11 21.69 13.13
C LEU A 148 -12.62 21.70 13.34
N ARG A 149 -13.40 21.38 12.30
CA ARG A 149 -14.86 21.26 12.40
C ARG A 149 -15.21 19.89 12.98
N LEU A 150 -15.73 19.86 14.20
CA LEU A 150 -16.25 18.63 14.80
C LEU A 150 -17.50 18.12 14.05
N PRO A 151 -17.67 16.80 13.90
CA PRO A 151 -18.89 16.22 13.36
C PRO A 151 -20.08 16.57 14.26
N ASN A 152 -21.18 17.02 13.66
CA ASN A 152 -22.42 17.25 14.38
C ASN A 152 -23.36 16.05 14.22
N PHE A 153 -23.30 15.14 15.18
CA PHE A 153 -24.15 13.94 15.19
C PHE A 153 -25.65 14.22 15.44
N SER A 154 -26.03 15.45 15.80
CA SER A 154 -27.45 15.84 15.87
C SER A 154 -28.03 16.12 14.48
N ASP A 155 -27.18 16.44 13.49
CA ASP A 155 -27.63 16.69 12.12
C ASP A 155 -27.81 15.35 11.37
N ARG A 156 -29.08 15.02 11.11
CA ARG A 156 -29.45 13.81 10.35
C ARG A 156 -28.72 13.73 9.00
N ARG A 157 -28.44 14.85 8.34
CA ARG A 157 -27.74 14.86 7.04
C ARG A 157 -26.27 14.45 7.19
N GLU A 158 -25.61 14.89 8.26
CA GLU A 158 -24.22 14.49 8.52
C GLU A 158 -24.15 13.01 8.88
N VAL A 159 -25.05 12.53 9.74
CA VAL A 159 -25.12 11.11 10.10
C VAL A 159 -25.41 10.24 8.87
N LEU A 160 -26.39 10.62 8.04
CA LEU A 160 -26.70 9.88 6.80
C LEU A 160 -25.54 9.90 5.81
N THR A 161 -24.80 11.00 5.70
CA THR A 161 -23.64 11.08 4.80
C THR A 161 -22.49 10.22 5.31
N LEU A 162 -22.23 10.23 6.62
CA LEU A 162 -21.22 9.37 7.23
C LEU A 162 -21.58 7.88 7.05
N ALA A 163 -22.84 7.51 7.31
CA ALA A 163 -23.33 6.15 7.13
C ALA A 163 -23.26 5.71 5.67
N LEU A 164 -23.62 6.58 4.72
CA LEU A 164 -23.53 6.30 3.29
C LEU A 164 -22.08 6.08 2.86
N LEU A 165 -21.15 6.96 3.27
CA LEU A 165 -19.74 6.82 2.91
C LEU A 165 -19.13 5.57 3.53
N GLY A 166 -19.40 5.30 4.80
CA GLY A 166 -18.96 4.06 5.46
C GLY A 166 -19.54 2.80 4.78
N GLY A 167 -20.83 2.83 4.42
CA GLY A 167 -21.48 1.76 3.66
C GLY A 167 -20.83 1.55 2.29
N LEU A 168 -20.56 2.62 1.54
CA LEU A 168 -19.88 2.55 0.24
C LEU A 168 -18.45 2.02 0.36
N SER A 169 -17.72 2.33 1.43
CA SER A 169 -16.39 1.76 1.67
C SER A 169 -16.43 0.25 1.87
N ILE A 170 -17.40 -0.26 2.64
CA ILE A 170 -17.59 -1.70 2.85
C ILE A 170 -18.04 -2.37 1.56
N ILE A 171 -18.97 -1.76 0.81
CA ILE A 171 -19.41 -2.26 -0.50
C ILE A 171 -18.23 -2.33 -1.47
N GLY A 172 -17.33 -1.34 -1.47
CA GLY A 172 -16.11 -1.36 -2.29
C GLY A 172 -15.23 -2.57 -2.02
N VAL A 173 -15.03 -2.92 -0.74
CA VAL A 173 -14.29 -4.12 -0.35
C VAL A 173 -15.01 -5.40 -0.81
N ILE A 174 -16.31 -5.52 -0.57
CA ILE A 174 -17.09 -6.71 -0.96
C ILE A 174 -17.11 -6.87 -2.49
N ALA A 175 -17.34 -5.78 -3.22
CA ALA A 175 -17.32 -5.78 -4.67
C ALA A 175 -15.94 -6.19 -5.19
N GLY A 176 -14.86 -5.62 -4.65
CA GLY A 176 -13.49 -6.00 -5.04
C GLY A 176 -13.23 -7.50 -4.90
N LYS A 177 -13.70 -8.15 -3.82
CA LYS A 177 -13.55 -9.60 -3.64
C LYS A 177 -14.24 -10.44 -4.73
N ASN A 178 -15.29 -9.90 -5.36
CA ASN A 178 -15.97 -10.55 -6.49
C ASN A 178 -15.24 -10.31 -7.81
N PHE A 179 -14.49 -9.22 -7.94
CA PHE A 179 -13.63 -8.92 -9.07
C PHE A 179 -12.19 -9.37 -8.78
N LYS A 180 -11.99 -10.69 -8.65
CA LYS A 180 -10.65 -11.24 -8.41
C LYS A 180 -9.74 -10.84 -9.57
N ARG A 181 -8.73 -10.04 -9.27
CA ARG A 181 -7.61 -9.86 -10.19
C ARG A 181 -6.93 -11.21 -10.28
N GLU A 182 -6.65 -11.65 -11.50
CA GLU A 182 -5.77 -12.80 -11.67
C GLU A 182 -4.45 -12.42 -10.99
N PRO A 183 -4.00 -13.19 -9.97
CA PRO A 183 -2.69 -12.92 -9.38
C PRO A 183 -1.72 -12.80 -10.55
N GLN A 184 -0.78 -11.84 -10.51
CA GLN A 184 0.29 -11.88 -11.50
C GLN A 184 0.85 -13.30 -11.43
N LYS A 185 0.61 -14.06 -12.50
CA LYS A 185 0.99 -15.45 -12.58
C LYS A 185 2.51 -15.46 -12.52
N LEU A 186 3.05 -15.63 -11.31
CA LEU A 186 4.15 -16.58 -11.16
C LEU A 186 3.50 -17.93 -11.47
N SER A 187 3.32 -18.23 -12.76
CA SER A 187 2.58 -19.41 -13.19
C SER A 187 3.24 -20.63 -12.58
N SER A 188 2.55 -21.34 -11.69
CA SER A 188 3.07 -22.60 -11.14
C SER A 188 3.15 -23.73 -12.19
N ALA A 189 3.17 -23.41 -13.48
CA ALA A 189 3.55 -24.30 -14.56
C ALA A 189 5.09 -24.37 -14.69
N GLY A 190 5.78 -24.57 -13.58
CA GLY A 190 7.12 -25.13 -13.64
C GLY A 190 6.97 -26.57 -14.08
N SER A 191 7.32 -26.88 -15.34
CA SER A 191 7.88 -28.21 -15.59
C SER A 191 8.92 -28.44 -14.50
N SER A 192 8.92 -29.62 -13.89
CA SER A 192 9.91 -30.06 -12.89
C SER A 192 11.31 -30.21 -13.51
N ASN A 193 11.77 -29.20 -14.25
CA ASN A 193 13.09 -29.14 -14.83
C ASN A 193 14.01 -28.63 -13.73
N ALA A 194 14.87 -29.51 -13.25
CA ALA A 194 15.97 -29.15 -12.38
C ALA A 194 16.73 -27.98 -13.01
N ILE A 195 16.81 -26.85 -12.30
CA ILE A 195 17.43 -25.63 -12.81
C ILE A 195 18.97 -25.75 -12.75
N ALA A 196 19.49 -26.24 -11.63
CA ALA A 196 20.90 -26.57 -11.42
C ALA A 196 21.03 -27.51 -10.22
N LYS A 197 22.11 -28.30 -10.15
CA LYS A 197 22.42 -29.06 -8.93
C LYS A 197 23.01 -28.12 -7.89
N VAL A 198 22.69 -28.36 -6.62
CA VAL A 198 23.25 -27.59 -5.49
C VAL A 198 24.79 -27.68 -5.46
N SER A 199 25.37 -28.80 -5.90
CA SER A 199 26.82 -28.98 -6.04
C SER A 199 27.48 -27.98 -6.97
N ASP A 200 26.76 -27.50 -7.97
CA ASP A 200 27.30 -26.70 -9.07
C ASP A 200 27.31 -25.20 -8.71
N ILE A 201 26.65 -24.83 -7.62
CA ILE A 201 26.64 -23.48 -7.06
C ILE A 201 27.55 -23.50 -5.83
N ALA A 202 28.72 -22.87 -5.93
CA ALA A 202 29.62 -22.71 -4.80
C ALA A 202 29.01 -21.78 -3.74
N ILE A 203 29.42 -21.94 -2.49
CA ILE A 203 28.99 -21.04 -1.41
C ILE A 203 29.57 -19.64 -1.70
N GLY A 204 28.72 -18.62 -1.69
CA GLY A 204 29.07 -17.24 -2.04
C GLY A 204 28.96 -16.92 -3.53
N THR A 205 28.46 -17.85 -4.36
CA THR A 205 28.22 -17.59 -5.79
C THR A 205 26.74 -17.55 -6.11
N SER A 206 26.43 -16.92 -7.26
CA SER A 206 25.11 -16.83 -7.85
C SER A 206 25.12 -17.30 -9.29
N ILE A 207 23.96 -17.74 -9.75
CA ILE A 207 23.66 -17.99 -11.16
C ILE A 207 22.43 -17.17 -11.55
N ASN A 208 22.53 -16.50 -12.69
CA ASN A 208 21.39 -15.82 -13.29
C ASN A 208 20.62 -16.85 -14.11
N ILE A 209 19.31 -16.87 -13.91
CA ILE A 209 18.39 -17.75 -14.60
C ILE A 209 17.29 -16.92 -15.23
N VAL A 210 16.62 -17.49 -16.21
CA VAL A 210 15.34 -16.96 -16.67
C VAL A 210 14.28 -17.78 -15.95
N ASP A 211 13.36 -17.11 -15.25
CA ASP A 211 12.26 -17.79 -14.62
C ASP A 211 11.33 -18.42 -15.67
N THR A 212 10.39 -19.22 -15.22
CA THR A 212 9.45 -19.92 -16.10
C THR A 212 8.52 -18.96 -16.88
N PHE A 213 8.57 -17.65 -16.60
CA PHE A 213 7.79 -16.60 -17.26
C PHE A 213 8.64 -15.69 -18.15
N GLY A 214 9.91 -16.01 -18.37
CA GLY A 214 10.79 -15.22 -19.21
C GLY A 214 11.40 -14.00 -18.51
N ALA A 215 11.20 -13.84 -17.19
CA ALA A 215 11.77 -12.74 -16.42
C ALA A 215 13.13 -13.13 -15.81
N PRO A 216 14.06 -12.19 -15.65
CA PRO A 216 15.35 -12.49 -15.04
C PRO A 216 15.16 -12.83 -13.56
N ALA A 217 15.79 -13.92 -13.13
CA ALA A 217 15.82 -14.39 -11.75
C ALA A 217 17.25 -14.78 -11.36
N ILE A 218 17.52 -14.85 -10.06
CA ILE A 218 18.84 -15.13 -9.52
C ILE A 218 18.75 -16.20 -8.45
N ILE A 219 19.60 -17.22 -8.56
CA ILE A 219 19.80 -18.23 -7.53
C ILE A 219 21.18 -17.99 -6.92
N PHE A 220 21.27 -17.94 -5.59
CA PHE A 220 22.54 -17.82 -4.90
C PHE A 220 22.62 -18.78 -3.72
N ARG A 221 23.84 -19.18 -3.37
CA ARG A 221 24.10 -20.09 -2.25
C ARG A 221 24.90 -19.39 -1.17
N THR A 222 24.43 -19.48 0.07
CA THR A 222 25.16 -19.04 1.26
C THR A 222 25.52 -20.26 2.12
N LYS A 223 26.18 -20.04 3.26
CA LYS A 223 26.43 -21.10 4.25
C LYS A 223 25.13 -21.66 4.85
N SER A 224 24.05 -20.88 4.83
CA SER A 224 22.74 -21.27 5.40
C SER A 224 21.83 -22.01 4.42
N GLY A 225 22.09 -21.94 3.12
CA GLY A 225 21.27 -22.63 2.13
C GLY A 225 21.37 -22.06 0.71
N VAL A 226 20.44 -22.47 -0.13
CA VAL A 226 20.26 -21.98 -1.51
C VAL A 226 18.97 -21.19 -1.56
N TYR A 227 19.02 -20.01 -2.18
CA TYR A 227 17.89 -19.10 -2.30
C TYR A 227 17.69 -18.70 -3.76
N ALA A 228 16.44 -18.46 -4.15
CA ALA A 228 16.06 -18.02 -5.49
C ALA A 228 15.12 -16.82 -5.38
N TYR A 229 15.42 -15.75 -6.12
CA TYR A 229 14.62 -14.53 -6.16
C TYR A 229 14.43 -14.05 -7.60
N SER A 230 13.37 -13.29 -7.86
CA SER A 230 13.28 -12.49 -9.07
C SER A 230 14.42 -11.46 -9.06
N ALA A 231 15.10 -11.33 -10.19
CA ALA A 231 16.11 -10.31 -10.41
C ALA A 231 15.47 -9.04 -10.99
N VAL A 232 14.15 -8.95 -11.05
CA VAL A 232 13.43 -7.73 -11.42
C VAL A 232 13.18 -6.92 -10.15
N CYS A 233 13.77 -5.74 -10.07
CA CYS A 233 13.52 -4.80 -8.97
C CYS A 233 12.02 -4.45 -8.94
N THR A 234 11.36 -4.68 -7.81
CA THR A 234 9.93 -4.39 -7.63
C THR A 234 9.59 -2.89 -7.68
N HIS A 235 10.59 -2.02 -7.64
CA HIS A 235 10.40 -0.57 -7.72
C HIS A 235 10.22 -0.08 -9.16
N GLN A 236 11.21 -0.34 -10.05
CA GLN A 236 11.24 0.20 -11.41
C GLN A 236 11.42 -0.86 -12.50
N GLY A 237 11.47 -2.14 -12.14
CA GLY A 237 11.67 -3.22 -13.09
C GLY A 237 13.11 -3.38 -13.59
N CYS A 238 14.07 -2.63 -13.05
CA CYS A 238 15.48 -2.78 -13.37
C CYS A 238 15.99 -4.16 -12.95
N THR A 239 16.86 -4.77 -13.76
CA THR A 239 17.52 -6.02 -13.40
C THR A 239 18.52 -5.77 -12.26
N VAL A 240 18.44 -6.54 -11.19
CA VAL A 240 19.35 -6.52 -10.04
C VAL A 240 20.34 -7.68 -10.10
N GLU A 241 21.53 -7.47 -9.55
CA GLU A 241 22.60 -8.48 -9.51
C GLU A 241 22.98 -8.80 -8.07
N PHE A 242 23.53 -10.01 -7.89
CA PHE A 242 24.05 -10.44 -6.60
C PHE A 242 25.44 -9.85 -6.35
N ASP A 243 25.58 -9.10 -5.27
CA ASP A 243 26.87 -8.60 -4.81
C ASP A 243 27.60 -9.65 -3.96
N LYS A 244 28.69 -10.20 -4.50
CA LYS A 244 29.55 -11.19 -3.84
C LYS A 244 30.34 -10.62 -2.65
N ASN A 245 30.50 -9.30 -2.58
CA ASN A 245 31.22 -8.62 -1.52
C ASN A 245 30.29 -8.24 -0.35
N SER A 246 28.98 -8.37 -0.53
CA SER A 246 28.00 -8.21 0.55
C SER A 246 28.17 -9.30 1.59
N LYS A 247 28.36 -8.92 2.86
CA LYS A 247 28.56 -9.86 3.96
C LYS A 247 27.23 -10.56 4.31
N HIS A 248 26.98 -11.71 3.71
CA HIS A 248 25.86 -12.60 4.06
C HIS A 248 26.32 -14.06 4.26
#